data_AF-A0A6A3J7R1-F1
#
_entry.id   AF-A0A6A3J7R1-F1
#
_cell.length_a   1.000
_cell.length_b   1.000
_cell.length_c   1.000
_cell.angle_alpha   90.00
_cell.angle_beta   90.00
_cell.angle_gamma   90.00
#
_symmetry.space_group_name_H-M   'P 1'
#
loop_
_entity.id
_entity.type
_entity.pdbx_description
1 polymer ?
#
loop_
_entity_poly.entity_id
_entity_poly.type
_entity_poly.pdbx_seq_one_letter_code
_entity_poly.pdbx_strand_id
1 'polypeptide(L)'
;GSFPSEKVVATLVEFLRVGTNSQKANAVVALMKLASVSEDNRDAIVREGAIPLLEMLVNTGTEMQKQSALDVLEKLRPKVTEVAKVGDLLRSVAVGWVVS
;
A
#
# COMPACT_ATOMS: atom_id res chain seq x y z
N GLY A 1 21.46 -7.98 -6.19
CA GLY A 1 21.49 -6.70 -6.94
C GLY A 1 20.10 -6.15 -6.93
N SER A 2 19.93 -4.85 -6.67
CA SER A 2 18.61 -4.21 -6.62
C SER A 2 17.88 -4.41 -7.95
N PHE A 3 16.61 -4.86 -7.89
CA PHE A 3 15.79 -5.03 -9.09
C PHE A 3 15.51 -3.65 -9.72
N PRO A 4 15.39 -3.54 -11.05
CA PRO A 4 15.12 -2.27 -11.72
C PRO A 4 13.89 -1.54 -11.16
N SER A 5 12.87 -2.28 -10.72
CA SER A 5 11.65 -1.75 -10.11
C SER A 5 11.91 -1.07 -8.76
N GLU A 6 12.82 -1.57 -7.94
CA GLU A 6 13.11 -1.05 -6.61
C GLU A 6 13.72 0.37 -6.67
N LYS A 7 14.69 0.57 -7.55
CA LYS A 7 15.28 1.90 -7.80
C LYS A 7 14.26 2.89 -8.36
N VAL A 8 13.35 2.42 -9.21
CA VAL A 8 12.24 3.23 -9.74
C VAL A 8 11.30 3.62 -8.60
N VAL A 9 10.88 2.66 -7.76
CA VAL A 9 10.02 2.93 -6.59
C VAL A 9 10.66 3.95 -5.66
N ALA A 10 11.94 3.80 -5.31
CA ALA A 10 12.64 4.76 -4.46
C ALA A 10 12.62 6.19 -5.05
N THR A 11 12.84 6.31 -6.36
CA THR A 11 12.78 7.61 -7.06
C THR A 11 11.37 8.21 -7.01
N LEU A 12 10.33 7.40 -7.21
CA LEU A 12 8.94 7.83 -7.16
C LEU A 12 8.54 8.26 -5.75
N VAL A 13 8.97 7.52 -4.72
CA VAL A 13 8.76 7.87 -3.31
C VAL A 13 9.43 9.20 -2.97
N GLU A 14 10.62 9.46 -3.51
CA GLU A 14 11.28 10.75 -3.30
C GLU A 14 10.51 11.90 -3.96
N PHE A 15 9.93 11.70 -5.14
CA PHE A 15 9.03 12.69 -5.73
C PHE A 15 7.78 12.95 -4.88
N LEU A 16 7.24 11.96 -4.16
CA LEU A 16 6.15 12.21 -3.20
C LEU A 16 6.58 13.14 -2.06
N ARG A 17 7.85 13.06 -1.62
CA ARG A 17 8.41 13.92 -0.56
C ARG A 17 8.61 15.35 -1.05
N VAL A 18 9.49 15.53 -2.04
CA VAL A 18 10.03 16.85 -2.40
C VAL A 18 9.56 17.39 -3.74
N GLY A 19 8.79 16.62 -4.51
CA GLY A 19 8.34 17.02 -5.83
C GLY A 19 7.28 18.12 -5.84
N THR A 20 7.12 18.76 -7.00
CA THR A 20 6.01 19.69 -7.28
C THR A 20 4.66 18.96 -7.27
N ASN A 21 3.55 19.70 -7.22
CA ASN A 21 2.22 19.08 -7.26
C ASN A 21 2.02 18.13 -8.44
N SER A 22 2.51 18.52 -9.62
CA SER A 22 2.46 17.67 -10.83
C SER A 22 3.37 16.44 -10.71
N GLN A 23 4.57 16.59 -10.14
CA GLN A 23 5.47 15.45 -9.91
C GLN A 23 4.89 14.46 -8.90
N LYS A 24 4.27 14.95 -7.81
CA LYS A 24 3.58 14.11 -6.84
C LYS A 24 2.42 13.35 -7.47
N ALA A 25 1.57 14.03 -8.27
CA ALA A 25 0.47 13.38 -8.98
C ALA A 25 0.97 12.28 -9.94
N ASN A 26 2.00 12.58 -10.74
CA ASN A 26 2.60 11.61 -11.65
C ASN A 26 3.23 10.43 -10.89
N ALA A 27 3.87 10.69 -9.76
CA ALA A 27 4.47 9.65 -8.94
C ALA A 27 3.42 8.71 -8.35
N VAL A 28 2.31 9.24 -7.82
CA VAL A 28 1.19 8.42 -7.32
C VAL A 28 0.62 7.53 -8.43
N VAL A 29 0.37 8.08 -9.62
CA VAL A 29 -0.15 7.31 -10.77
C VAL A 29 0.83 6.21 -11.19
N ALA A 30 2.14 6.48 -11.20
CA ALA A 30 3.15 5.48 -11.51
C ALA A 30 3.22 4.37 -10.45
N LEU A 31 3.18 4.73 -9.17
CA LEU A 31 3.14 3.77 -8.06
C LEU A 31 1.88 2.88 -8.14
N MET A 32 0.72 3.46 -8.50
CA MET A 32 -0.51 2.68 -8.72
C MET A 32 -0.34 1.61 -9.80
N LYS A 33 0.28 1.99 -10.93
CA LYS A 33 0.54 1.06 -12.03
C LYS A 33 1.50 -0.04 -11.58
N LEU A 34 2.59 0.30 -10.89
CA LEU A 34 3.56 -0.68 -10.37
C LEU A 34 2.91 -1.65 -9.38
N ALA A 35 2.10 -1.15 -8.44
CA ALA A 35 1.34 -1.97 -7.49
C ALA A 35 0.33 -2.90 -8.16
N SER A 36 -0.14 -2.56 -9.37
CA SER A 36 -1.07 -3.40 -10.13
C SER A 36 -0.37 -4.54 -10.89
N VAL A 37 0.95 -4.44 -11.09
CA VAL A 37 1.73 -5.39 -11.90
C VAL A 37 2.17 -6.63 -11.10
N SER A 38 2.64 -6.47 -9.86
CA SER A 38 3.13 -7.59 -9.05
C SER A 38 3.06 -7.31 -7.55
N GLU A 39 3.04 -8.38 -6.74
CA GLU A 39 3.11 -8.28 -5.28
C GLU A 39 4.49 -7.81 -4.82
N ASP A 40 5.58 -8.25 -5.46
CA ASP A 40 6.94 -7.75 -5.20
C ASP A 40 7.04 -6.23 -5.33
N ASN A 41 6.33 -5.64 -6.30
CA ASN A 41 6.29 -4.18 -6.45
C ASN A 41 5.52 -3.52 -5.30
N ARG A 42 4.44 -4.13 -4.80
CA ARG A 42 3.72 -3.63 -3.62
C ARG A 42 4.63 -3.65 -2.40
N ASP A 43 5.34 -4.74 -2.18
CA ASP A 43 6.27 -4.89 -1.07
C ASP A 43 7.41 -3.87 -1.16
N ALA A 44 7.96 -3.64 -2.36
CA ALA A 44 8.93 -2.58 -2.59
C ALA A 44 8.36 -1.20 -2.25
N ILE A 45 7.14 -0.88 -2.70
CA ILE A 45 6.48 0.41 -2.42
C ILE A 45 6.28 0.63 -0.91
N VAL A 46 5.86 -0.41 -0.19
CA VAL A 46 5.69 -0.36 1.27
C VAL A 46 7.04 -0.17 1.95
N ARG A 47 8.06 -0.95 1.57
CA ARG A 47 9.39 -0.93 2.18
C ARG A 47 10.13 0.39 1.96
N GLU A 48 9.96 1.04 0.82
CA GLU A 48 10.52 2.38 0.55
C GLU A 48 9.82 3.49 1.35
N GLY A 49 8.74 3.18 2.07
CA GLY A 49 8.05 4.14 2.95
C GLY A 49 7.06 5.04 2.22
N ALA A 50 6.39 4.52 1.17
CA ALA A 50 5.38 5.28 0.44
C ALA A 50 4.09 5.53 1.28
N ILE A 51 3.72 4.60 2.18
CA ILE A 51 2.42 4.67 2.90
C ILE A 51 2.23 6.00 3.64
N PRO A 52 3.15 6.48 4.51
CA PRO A 52 2.95 7.73 5.24
C PRO A 52 2.84 8.95 4.31
N LEU A 53 3.50 8.91 3.15
CA LEU A 53 3.45 10.00 2.17
C LEU A 53 2.13 10.01 1.40
N LEU A 54 1.60 8.83 1.09
CA LEU A 54 0.28 8.69 0.48
C LEU A 54 -0.81 9.16 1.45
N GLU A 55 -0.75 8.76 2.72
CA GLU A 55 -1.67 9.24 3.77
C GLU A 55 -1.60 10.77 3.93
N MET A 56 -0.40 11.34 3.90
CA MET A 56 -0.22 12.79 3.91
C MET A 56 -0.91 13.45 2.71
N LEU A 57 -0.73 12.89 1.50
CA LEU A 57 -1.38 13.41 0.28
C LEU A 57 -2.90 13.32 0.31
N VAL A 58 -3.48 12.28 0.93
CA VAL A 58 -4.93 12.19 1.15
C VAL A 58 -5.44 13.34 2.03
N ASN A 59 -4.64 13.78 3.00
CA ASN A 59 -5.04 14.84 3.92
C ASN A 59 -4.75 16.26 3.38
N THR A 60 -3.61 16.46 2.72
CA THR A 60 -3.10 17.80 2.38
C THR A 60 -2.97 18.07 0.88
N GLY A 61 -3.17 17.06 0.04
CA GLY A 61 -2.98 17.17 -1.42
C GLY A 61 -4.10 17.91 -2.13
N THR A 62 -3.95 18.10 -3.44
CA THR A 62 -5.05 18.53 -4.32
C THR A 62 -6.09 17.41 -4.46
N GLU A 63 -7.32 17.72 -4.87
CA GLU A 63 -8.38 16.71 -5.05
C GLU A 63 -7.94 15.51 -5.93
N MET A 64 -7.18 15.80 -7.00
CA MET A 64 -6.60 14.75 -7.85
C MET A 64 -5.57 13.89 -7.11
N GLN A 65 -4.69 14.49 -6.31
CA GLN A 65 -3.69 13.77 -5.52
C GLN A 65 -4.35 12.93 -4.43
N LYS A 66 -5.38 13.46 -3.76
CA LYS A 66 -6.14 12.74 -2.73
C LYS A 66 -6.78 11.48 -3.30
N GLN A 67 -7.53 11.60 -4.39
CA GLN A 67 -8.19 10.46 -5.02
C GLN A 67 -7.17 9.41 -5.48
N SER A 68 -6.10 9.85 -6.14
CA SER A 68 -5.07 8.94 -6.63
C SER A 68 -4.33 8.24 -5.48
N ALA A 69 -4.08 8.94 -4.37
CA ALA A 69 -3.39 8.38 -3.21
C ALA A 69 -4.26 7.35 -2.48
N LEU A 70 -5.56 7.62 -2.34
CA LEU A 70 -6.54 6.64 -1.84
C LEU A 70 -6.53 5.37 -2.69
N ASP A 71 -6.58 5.53 -4.02
CA ASP A 71 -6.57 4.38 -4.93
C ASP A 71 -5.31 3.53 -4.76
N VAL A 72 -4.13 4.15 -4.59
CA VAL A 72 -2.88 3.40 -4.33
C VAL A 72 -2.95 2.68 -3.00
N LEU A 73 -3.36 3.36 -1.93
CA LEU A 73 -3.49 2.77 -0.60
C LEU A 73 -4.41 1.55 -0.64
N GLU A 74 -5.54 1.62 -1.33
CA GLU A 74 -6.45 0.46 -1.50
C GLU A 74 -5.78 -0.74 -2.17
N LYS A 75 -4.88 -0.53 -3.14
CA LYS A 75 -4.15 -1.64 -3.79
C LYS A 75 -3.01 -2.18 -2.94
N LEU A 76 -2.44 -1.35 -2.07
CA LEU A 76 -1.40 -1.77 -1.13
C LEU A 76 -1.97 -2.48 0.11
N ARG A 77 -3.28 -2.35 0.38
CA ARG A 77 -3.91 -3.10 1.47
C ARG A 77 -3.72 -4.60 1.21
N PRO A 78 -3.19 -5.35 2.19
CA PRO A 78 -3.12 -6.79 2.05
C PRO A 78 -4.53 -7.31 1.81
N LYS A 79 -4.69 -8.17 0.80
CA LYS A 79 -5.93 -8.94 0.65
C LYS A 79 -6.07 -9.74 1.93
N VAL A 80 -7.01 -9.35 2.80
CA VAL A 80 -7.36 -10.14 3.97
C VAL A 80 -8.03 -11.41 3.45
N THR A 81 -7.20 -12.37 3.10
CA THR A 81 -7.58 -13.73 2.73
C THR A 81 -6.77 -14.63 3.65
N GLU A 82 -7.50 -15.37 4.48
CA GLU A 82 -7.08 -16.48 5.35
C GLU A 82 -6.78 -16.20 6.83
N VAL A 83 -6.22 -15.06 7.25
CA VAL A 83 -6.00 -14.84 8.71
C VAL A 83 -7.31 -14.64 9.47
N ALA A 84 -8.32 -14.04 8.83
CA ALA A 84 -9.67 -13.95 9.37
C ALA A 84 -10.32 -15.34 9.53
N LYS A 85 -10.05 -16.29 8.62
CA LYS A 85 -10.57 -17.67 8.72
C LYS A 85 -9.94 -18.42 9.88
N VAL A 86 -8.66 -18.21 10.20
CA VAL A 86 -8.02 -18.84 11.37
C VAL A 86 -8.65 -18.33 12.67
N GLY A 87 -8.94 -17.03 12.76
CA GLY A 87 -9.68 -16.45 13.89
C GLY A 87 -11.09 -17.02 14.05
N ASP A 88 -11.81 -17.20 12.94
CA ASP A 88 -13.15 -17.82 12.92
C ASP A 88 -13.09 -19.34 13.21
N LEU A 89 -12.04 -20.05 12.78
CA LEU A 89 -11.80 -21.46 13.09
C LEU A 89 -11.53 -21.68 14.58
N LEU A 90 -10.69 -20.83 15.19
CA LEU A 90 -10.38 -20.88 16.62
C LEU A 90 -11.62 -20.65 17.48
N ARG A 91 -12.56 -19.80 17.03
CA ARG A 91 -13.87 -19.62 17.70
C ARG A 91 -14.78 -20.84 17.57
N SER A 92 -14.72 -21.57 16.46
CA SER A 92 -15.53 -22.78 16.24
C SER A 92 -15.08 -23.97 17.10
N VAL A 93 -13.77 -24.10 17.39
CA VAL A 93 -13.24 -25.20 18.23
C VAL A 93 -13.31 -24.91 19.74
N ALA A 94 -13.45 -23.64 20.15
CA ALA A 94 -13.45 -23.23 21.55
C ALA A 94 -14.74 -23.59 22.33
N VAL A 95 -15.80 -24.07 21.68
CA VAL A 95 -17.10 -24.33 22.33
C VAL A 95 -17.17 -25.66 23.10
N GLY A 96 -16.11 -26.49 23.12
CA GLY A 96 -16.17 -27.85 23.67
C GLY A 96 -15.33 -28.17 24.91
N TRP A 97 -14.47 -27.26 25.40
CA TRP A 97 -13.42 -27.62 26.37
C TRP A 97 -13.41 -26.78 27.65
N VAL A 98 -14.48 -26.01 27.90
CA VAL A 98 -14.67 -25.35 29.19
C VAL A 98 -15.95 -25.92 29.80
N VAL A 99 -15.75 -26.78 30.79
CA VAL A 99 -16.71 -27.44 31.69
C VAL A 99 -17.33 -28.77 31.21
N SER A 100 -16.66 -29.88 31.48
CA SER A 100 -17.16 -31.04 32.27
C SER A 100 -16.02 -31.99 32.60
#